data_AF-A0A8S2UDX0-F1
#
_entry.id   AF-A0A8S2UDX0-F1
#
_cell.length_a   1.000
_cell.length_b   1.000
_cell.length_c   1.000
_cell.angle_alpha   90.00
_cell.angle_beta   90.00
_cell.angle_gamma   90.00
#
_symmetry.space_group_name_H-M   'P 1'
#
loop_
_entity.id
_entity.type
_entity.pdbx_description
1 polymer ?
#
loop_
_entity_poly.entity_id
_entity_poly.type
_entity_poly.pdbx_seq_one_letter_code
_entity_poly.pdbx_strand_id
1 'polypeptide(L)'
;MILCATNRLHMMDEAFLRRMSGKFFVGRPSSDARIAILKTIPDCALEPEILDRLSVATTNFSGAAVRALTRGITVKCIATRRSKEDYKVNYIEALEMVDRTAQQYQIFFGCETLPRLLLRNLRSNIPNIHQLPRHSSYTGRIVVDLCSGYVRIEVRKRNTDPANNDLSIIEYELHRTEINVQALLGRLSSYGKTRNVQLLQLVDLNLLASQGAYDEKKVFETLKDRFDECVAYCRSMIVYDLDALVGVNKSESDSNMGRSTSSSVVNQNIYTYVRARFRDCAIEYCQDESTDKIERWAVAIIREPFLLRQFCSDVQFARTPREERELELERQKAEYQIKCVKCKDYYIENENKMGNCAHHDGFIYDNSEADLTKYTQSEAMLLLAKLECDVINNVERRDELERQKNKFKWICCDAVFVSGNVGGCKKGKHGFKLNENGNLQQNANTTDDDLLQATVQQWEEAYFLNEEYNDKWLLLLQNRS
;
A
#
# COMPACT_ATOMS: atom_id res chain seq x y z
N MET A 1 -24.85 48.22 -8.04
CA MET A 1 -23.97 47.07 -7.75
C MET A 1 -24.50 46.38 -6.51
N ILE A 2 -24.84 45.09 -6.59
CA ILE A 2 -25.32 44.30 -5.44
C ILE A 2 -24.17 43.38 -5.03
N LEU A 3 -23.78 43.43 -3.75
CA LEU A 3 -22.81 42.52 -3.17
C LEU A 3 -23.54 41.59 -2.20
N CYS A 4 -23.36 40.28 -2.39
CA CYS A 4 -23.91 39.26 -1.51
C CYS A 4 -22.75 38.39 -0.98
N ALA A 5 -22.84 37.98 0.28
CA ALA A 5 -21.91 37.06 0.90
C ALA A 5 -22.70 35.89 1.51
N THR A 6 -22.24 34.67 1.27
CA THR A 6 -22.80 33.46 1.87
C THR A 6 -21.68 32.50 2.21
N ASN A 7 -21.84 31.79 3.32
CA ASN A 7 -21.00 30.65 3.71
C ASN A 7 -21.63 29.30 3.33
N ARG A 8 -22.83 29.30 2.74
CA ARG A 8 -23.60 28.11 2.36
C ARG A 8 -24.09 28.24 0.92
N LEU A 9 -23.13 28.22 -0.01
CA LEU A 9 -23.43 28.39 -1.44
C LEU A 9 -24.41 27.33 -1.96
N HIS A 10 -24.28 26.08 -1.51
CA HIS A 10 -25.16 24.97 -1.89
C HIS A 10 -26.61 25.11 -1.41
N MET A 11 -26.88 25.97 -0.42
CA MET A 11 -28.24 26.28 0.04
C MET A 11 -28.87 27.43 -0.76
N MET A 12 -28.11 28.10 -1.63
CA MET A 12 -28.64 29.17 -2.44
C MET A 12 -29.40 28.60 -3.64
N ASP A 13 -30.56 29.21 -3.92
CA ASP A 13 -31.35 28.88 -5.08
C ASP A 13 -30.57 29.12 -6.38
N GLU A 14 -30.67 28.17 -7.31
CA GLU A 14 -29.90 28.22 -8.54
C GLU A 14 -30.32 29.39 -9.45
N ALA A 15 -31.60 29.78 -9.44
CA ALA A 15 -32.08 30.94 -10.20
C ALA A 15 -31.53 32.25 -9.62
N PHE A 16 -31.32 32.33 -8.30
CA PHE A 16 -30.59 33.45 -7.69
C PHE A 16 -29.13 33.46 -8.12
N LEU A 17 -28.44 32.31 -8.06
CA LEU A 17 -27.02 32.20 -8.44
C LEU A 17 -26.76 32.52 -9.91
N ARG A 18 -27.72 32.27 -10.81
CA ARG A 18 -27.63 32.62 -12.24
C ARG A 18 -27.69 34.14 -12.49
N ARG A 19 -28.24 34.92 -11.56
CA ARG A 19 -28.31 36.39 -11.66
C ARG A 19 -27.05 37.09 -11.17
N MET A 20 -26.16 36.38 -10.48
CA MET A 20 -24.90 36.94 -9.97
C MET A 20 -23.83 36.84 -11.07
N SER A 21 -23.44 37.97 -11.65
CA SER A 21 -22.47 38.05 -12.76
C SER A 21 -21.04 37.68 -12.36
N GLY A 22 -20.67 37.87 -11.09
CA GLY A 22 -19.37 37.49 -10.54
C GLY A 22 -19.54 36.64 -9.28
N LYS A 23 -18.77 35.55 -9.19
CA LYS A 23 -18.72 34.67 -8.02
C LYS A 23 -17.28 34.55 -7.60
N PHE A 24 -16.98 34.99 -6.39
CA PHE A 24 -15.63 34.96 -5.84
C PHE A 24 -15.60 34.00 -4.67
N PHE A 25 -14.73 33.01 -4.72
CA PHE A 25 -14.50 32.11 -3.60
C PHE A 25 -13.50 32.75 -2.64
N VAL A 26 -13.95 33.05 -1.42
CA VAL A 26 -13.07 33.55 -0.35
C VAL A 26 -12.63 32.38 0.52
N GLY A 27 -11.49 31.80 0.15
CA GLY A 27 -10.90 30.68 0.88
C GLY A 27 -10.18 31.09 2.17
N ARG A 28 -9.73 30.08 2.92
CA ARG A 28 -8.72 30.19 3.97
C ARG A 28 -7.40 30.80 3.44
N PRO A 29 -6.70 31.60 4.26
CA PRO A 29 -5.40 32.16 3.90
C PRO A 29 -4.35 31.06 3.67
N SER A 30 -3.53 31.26 2.63
CA SER A 30 -2.35 30.43 2.36
C SER A 30 -1.32 30.54 3.49
N SER A 31 -0.30 29.67 3.50
CA SER A 31 0.78 29.75 4.49
C SER A 31 1.45 31.12 4.53
N ASP A 32 1.78 31.69 3.37
CA ASP A 32 2.41 33.02 3.27
C ASP A 32 1.48 34.13 3.78
N ALA A 33 0.19 34.06 3.45
CA ALA A 33 -0.80 35.01 3.95
C ALA A 33 -0.97 34.90 5.47
N ARG A 34 -0.93 33.69 6.04
CA ARG A 34 -0.92 33.49 7.51
C ARG A 34 0.33 34.08 8.13
N ILE A 35 1.51 33.88 7.54
CA ILE A 35 2.77 34.51 7.99
C ILE A 35 2.64 36.04 7.97
N ALA A 36 2.08 36.62 6.91
CA ALA A 36 1.87 38.07 6.83
C ALA A 36 0.98 38.60 7.96
N ILE A 37 -0.08 37.88 8.35
CA ILE A 37 -0.92 38.23 9.50
C ILE A 37 -0.15 38.01 10.82
N LEU A 38 0.59 36.92 10.97
CA LEU A 38 1.35 36.62 12.19
C LEU A 38 2.48 37.64 12.44
N LYS A 39 3.06 38.22 11.38
CA LYS A 39 4.06 39.30 11.46
C LYS A 39 3.52 40.59 12.09
N THR A 40 2.22 40.72 12.33
CA THR A 40 1.69 41.85 13.11
C THR A 40 1.90 41.68 14.62
N ILE A 41 2.34 40.50 15.08
CA ILE A 41 2.75 40.29 16.47
C ILE A 41 4.07 41.07 16.68
N PRO A 42 4.19 41.89 17.74
CA PRO A 42 5.44 42.61 18.01
C PRO A 42 6.64 41.65 18.17
N ASP A 43 7.80 41.98 17.60
CA ASP A 43 9.03 41.16 17.68
C ASP A 43 9.49 40.91 19.12
N CYS A 44 9.12 41.80 20.03
CA CYS A 44 9.40 41.64 21.45
C CYS A 44 8.55 40.55 22.12
N ALA A 45 7.48 40.07 21.49
CA ALA A 45 6.54 39.12 22.08
C ALA A 45 6.85 37.65 21.79
N LEU A 46 7.62 37.35 20.74
CA LEU A 46 7.97 35.98 20.33
C LEU A 46 9.48 35.77 20.35
N GLU A 47 9.92 34.54 20.60
CA GLU A 47 11.29 34.15 20.30
C GLU A 47 11.54 34.16 18.78
N PRO A 48 12.80 34.38 18.33
CA PRO A 48 13.16 34.26 16.92
C PRO A 48 12.72 32.93 16.31
N GLU A 49 12.48 32.91 15.00
CA GLU A 49 12.20 31.68 14.21
C GLU A 49 10.87 30.96 14.53
N ILE A 50 10.10 31.39 15.54
CA ILE A 50 8.79 30.79 15.89
C ILE A 50 7.75 31.00 14.78
N LEU A 51 7.76 32.15 14.10
CA LEU A 51 6.75 32.51 13.10
C LEU A 51 6.59 31.46 12.01
N ASP A 52 7.72 30.93 11.54
CA ASP A 52 7.76 29.94 10.48
C ASP A 52 7.11 28.62 10.94
N ARG A 53 7.29 28.24 12.21
CA ARG A 53 6.68 27.04 12.81
C ARG A 53 5.19 27.26 13.09
N LEU A 54 4.79 28.46 13.53
CA LEU A 54 3.38 28.81 13.72
C LEU A 54 2.58 28.78 12.41
N SER A 55 3.20 29.06 11.27
CA SER A 55 2.52 28.94 9.98
C SER A 55 2.06 27.50 9.67
N VAL A 56 2.82 26.49 10.14
CA VAL A 56 2.44 25.08 10.09
C VAL A 56 1.32 24.79 11.10
N ALA A 57 1.49 25.22 12.36
CA ALA A 57 0.51 24.97 13.41
C ALA A 57 -0.87 25.61 13.14
N THR A 58 -0.89 26.70 12.38
CA THR A 58 -2.10 27.43 11.96
C THR A 58 -2.64 26.96 10.61
N THR A 59 -2.21 25.80 10.09
CA THR A 59 -2.84 25.19 8.92
C THR A 59 -4.36 25.12 9.12
N ASN A 60 -5.13 25.43 8.08
CA ASN A 60 -6.59 25.55 8.10
C ASN A 60 -7.20 26.72 8.90
N PHE A 61 -6.41 27.61 9.51
CA PHE A 61 -6.97 28.77 10.20
C PHE A 61 -7.58 29.76 9.21
N SER A 62 -8.76 30.28 9.54
CA SER A 62 -9.32 31.47 8.87
C SER A 62 -8.52 32.73 9.27
N GLY A 63 -8.63 33.80 8.47
CA GLY A 63 -8.00 35.08 8.83
C GLY A 63 -8.45 35.60 10.20
N ALA A 64 -9.70 35.36 10.59
CA ALA A 64 -10.22 35.72 11.91
C ALA A 64 -9.55 34.92 13.04
N ALA A 65 -9.36 33.60 12.86
CA ALA A 65 -8.68 32.74 13.82
C ALA A 65 -7.21 33.16 14.01
N VAL A 66 -6.49 33.45 12.91
CA VAL A 66 -5.10 33.95 13.01
C VAL A 66 -5.06 35.29 13.75
N ARG A 67 -5.96 36.23 13.45
CA ARG A 67 -6.03 37.52 14.18
C ARG A 67 -6.44 37.38 15.65
N ALA A 68 -7.24 36.37 16.00
CA ALA A 68 -7.54 36.06 17.39
C ALA A 68 -6.28 35.56 18.12
N LEU A 69 -5.52 34.67 17.48
CA LEU A 69 -4.25 34.17 17.99
C LEU A 69 -3.23 35.30 18.19
N THR A 70 -3.03 36.18 17.19
CA THR A 70 -2.07 37.30 17.30
C THR A 70 -2.39 38.22 18.47
N ARG A 71 -3.68 38.55 18.68
CA ARG A 71 -4.15 39.32 19.84
C ARG A 71 -3.90 38.57 21.14
N GLY A 72 -4.21 37.27 21.19
CA GLY A 72 -3.98 36.44 22.37
C GLY A 72 -2.51 36.44 22.81
N ILE A 73 -1.58 36.21 21.86
CA ILE A 73 -0.13 36.21 22.12
C ILE A 73 0.31 37.57 22.64
N THR A 74 -0.12 38.65 21.97
CA THR A 74 0.25 40.02 22.35
C THR A 74 -0.22 40.37 23.76
N VAL A 75 -1.48 40.06 24.09
CA VAL A 75 -2.06 40.31 25.42
C VAL A 75 -1.33 39.49 26.49
N LYS A 76 -1.08 38.20 26.26
CA LYS A 76 -0.34 37.36 27.21
C LYS A 76 1.06 37.92 27.45
N CYS A 77 1.78 38.31 26.39
CA CYS A 77 3.11 38.87 26.52
C CYS A 77 3.10 40.18 27.32
N ILE A 78 2.22 41.13 27.01
CA ILE A 78 2.12 42.42 27.72
C ILE A 78 1.78 42.19 29.20
N ALA A 79 0.85 41.27 29.50
CA ALA A 79 0.46 40.97 30.87
C ALA A 79 1.63 40.40 31.68
N THR A 80 2.36 39.42 31.14
CA THR A 80 3.50 38.80 31.83
C THR A 80 4.71 39.74 31.92
N ARG A 81 4.89 40.65 30.96
CA ARG A 81 5.97 41.65 31.01
C ARG A 81 5.89 42.62 32.19
N ARG A 82 4.69 42.78 32.78
CA ARG A 82 4.52 43.55 34.01
C ARG A 82 5.28 42.95 35.21
N SER A 83 5.53 41.64 35.20
CA SER A 83 6.31 40.94 36.24
C SER A 83 7.69 40.47 35.76
N LYS A 84 7.86 40.27 34.44
CA LYS A 84 9.14 39.83 33.84
C LYS A 84 9.40 40.58 32.53
N GLU A 85 10.17 41.66 32.60
CA GLU A 85 10.40 42.62 31.51
C GLU A 85 10.84 41.97 30.18
N ASP A 86 11.74 40.99 30.25
CA ASP A 86 12.27 40.25 29.09
C ASP A 86 11.44 39.03 28.67
N TYR A 87 10.21 38.88 29.17
CA TYR A 87 9.38 37.74 28.80
C TYR A 87 9.04 37.75 27.30
N LYS A 88 9.22 36.58 26.70
CA LYS A 88 8.81 36.23 25.33
C LYS A 88 8.06 34.91 25.39
N VAL A 89 7.02 34.78 24.57
CA VAL A 89 6.28 33.53 24.45
C VAL A 89 7.14 32.54 23.68
N ASN A 90 7.47 31.41 24.32
CA ASN A 90 8.23 30.34 23.67
C ASN A 90 7.34 29.49 22.76
N TYR A 91 7.94 28.59 21.98
CA TYR A 91 7.19 27.80 20.99
C TYR A 91 6.13 26.87 21.61
N ILE A 92 6.41 26.26 22.77
CA ILE A 92 5.47 25.34 23.44
C ILE A 92 4.24 26.12 23.91
N GLU A 93 4.44 27.24 24.58
CA GLU A 93 3.36 28.13 25.03
C GLU A 93 2.55 28.67 23.85
N ALA A 94 3.23 29.02 22.75
CA ALA A 94 2.56 29.48 21.53
C ALA A 94 1.68 28.38 20.93
N LEU A 95 2.16 27.13 20.86
CA LEU A 95 1.37 25.98 20.38
C LEU A 95 0.14 25.71 21.26
N GLU A 96 0.24 25.83 22.58
CA GLU A 96 -0.92 25.71 23.47
C GLU A 96 -1.97 26.80 23.22
N MET A 97 -1.53 28.01 22.89
CA MET A 97 -2.42 29.11 22.48
C MET A 97 -3.06 28.83 21.12
N VAL A 98 -2.30 28.27 20.17
CA VAL A 98 -2.83 27.85 18.88
C VAL A 98 -3.87 26.74 19.06
N ASP A 99 -3.62 25.75 19.92
CA ASP A 99 -4.57 24.67 20.23
C ASP A 99 -5.89 25.21 20.76
N ARG A 100 -5.85 26.09 21.77
CA ARG A 100 -7.06 26.73 22.31
C ARG A 100 -7.83 27.50 21.22
N THR A 101 -7.11 28.21 20.35
CA THR A 101 -7.73 28.92 19.23
C THR A 101 -8.34 27.95 18.22
N ALA A 102 -7.65 26.85 17.90
CA ALA A 102 -8.15 25.82 16.99
C ALA A 102 -9.46 25.20 17.53
N GLN A 103 -9.50 24.86 18.82
CA GLN A 103 -10.72 24.33 19.47
C GLN A 103 -11.87 25.34 19.45
N GLN A 104 -11.60 26.61 19.76
CA GLN A 104 -12.62 27.67 19.72
C GLN A 104 -13.24 27.83 18.32
N TYR A 105 -12.43 27.71 17.27
CA TYR A 105 -12.87 27.81 15.88
C TYR A 105 -13.23 26.46 15.24
N GLN A 106 -13.25 25.38 16.02
CA GLN A 106 -13.58 24.02 15.58
C GLN A 106 -12.70 23.52 14.41
N ILE A 107 -11.40 23.77 14.48
CA ILE A 107 -10.43 23.39 13.44
C ILE A 107 -9.74 22.09 13.87
N PHE A 108 -10.30 20.96 13.43
CA PHE A 108 -9.83 19.62 13.76
C PHE A 108 -9.30 18.88 12.53
N PHE A 109 -8.38 17.95 12.79
CA PHE A 109 -7.92 16.90 11.88
C PHE A 109 -8.28 15.56 12.52
N GLY A 110 -9.35 14.94 12.04
CA GLY A 110 -9.97 13.81 12.75
C GLY A 110 -10.54 14.27 14.09
N CYS A 111 -10.09 13.65 15.18
CA CYS A 111 -10.54 13.96 16.55
C CYS A 111 -9.65 14.96 17.32
N GLU A 112 -8.54 15.43 16.73
CA GLU A 112 -7.57 16.29 17.42
C GLU A 112 -7.26 17.55 16.61
N THR A 113 -6.64 18.54 17.25
CA THR A 113 -6.13 19.73 16.55
C THR A 113 -4.68 19.50 16.12
N LEU A 114 -4.25 20.12 15.02
CA LEU A 114 -2.85 20.04 14.57
C LEU A 114 -1.84 20.53 15.63
N PRO A 115 -2.06 21.66 16.35
CA PRO A 115 -1.15 22.08 17.41
C PRO A 115 -0.98 21.05 18.53
N ARG A 116 -2.06 20.34 18.90
CA ARG A 116 -2.00 19.27 19.90
C ARG A 116 -1.12 18.12 19.43
N LEU A 117 -1.22 17.74 18.16
CA LEU A 117 -0.36 16.72 17.54
C LEU A 117 1.10 17.17 17.50
N LEU A 118 1.36 18.41 17.11
CA LEU A 118 2.71 18.98 17.10
C LEU A 118 3.34 19.02 18.51
N LEU A 119 2.56 19.35 19.54
CA LEU A 119 3.02 19.32 20.94
C LEU A 119 3.47 17.92 21.38
N ARG A 120 2.78 16.87 20.95
CA ARG A 120 3.19 15.48 21.23
C ARG A 120 4.51 15.15 20.55
N ASN A 121 4.63 15.51 19.28
CA ASN A 121 5.81 15.26 18.45
C ASN A 121 7.07 15.98 18.98
N LEU A 122 6.94 17.18 19.55
CA LEU A 122 8.06 17.88 20.18
C LEU A 122 8.68 17.10 21.33
N ARG A 123 7.86 16.42 22.13
CA ARG A 123 8.34 15.63 23.27
C ARG A 123 9.11 14.40 22.83
N SER A 124 8.91 13.96 21.60
CA SER A 124 9.56 12.79 21.01
C SER A 124 10.87 13.11 20.28
N ASN A 125 11.34 14.38 20.29
CA ASN A 125 12.58 14.81 19.61
C ASN A 125 12.68 14.33 18.16
N ILE A 126 11.58 14.43 17.40
CA ILE A 126 11.58 14.03 15.99
C ILE A 126 12.56 14.93 15.21
N PRO A 127 13.49 14.35 14.43
CA PRO A 127 14.46 15.11 13.65
C PRO A 127 13.80 16.01 12.60
N ASN A 128 14.61 16.87 11.98
CA ASN A 128 14.16 17.81 10.94
C ASN A 128 13.33 17.11 9.87
N ILE A 129 12.06 17.53 9.74
CA ILE A 129 11.14 17.07 8.70
C ILE A 129 11.75 17.41 7.34
N HIS A 130 11.99 16.40 6.51
CA HIS A 130 12.46 16.60 5.14
C HIS A 130 11.52 17.55 4.40
N GLN A 131 12.05 18.62 3.83
CA GLN A 131 11.26 19.53 3.00
C GLN A 131 11.20 19.03 1.56
N LEU A 132 10.12 19.36 0.86
CA LEU A 132 10.00 19.05 -0.56
C LEU A 132 11.07 19.82 -1.37
N PRO A 133 11.86 19.15 -2.23
CA PRO A 133 12.80 19.79 -3.14
C PRO A 133 12.14 20.90 -3.98
N ARG A 134 12.66 22.13 -3.89
CA ARG A 134 12.07 23.28 -4.59
C ARG A 134 12.14 23.20 -6.11
N HIS A 135 13.06 22.41 -6.65
CA HIS A 135 13.34 22.31 -8.08
C HIS A 135 12.71 21.08 -8.75
N SER A 136 11.92 20.29 -8.05
CA SER A 136 11.24 19.15 -8.68
C SER A 136 9.89 19.57 -9.28
N SER A 137 9.53 18.96 -10.42
CA SER A 137 8.20 19.06 -11.01
C SER A 137 7.36 17.92 -10.44
N TYR A 138 6.29 18.23 -9.72
CA TYR A 138 5.49 17.24 -9.01
C TYR A 138 4.21 16.93 -9.78
N THR A 139 3.68 15.72 -9.64
CA THR A 139 2.35 15.40 -10.18
C THR A 139 1.23 15.83 -9.22
N GLY A 140 1.55 16.01 -7.94
CA GLY A 140 0.57 16.25 -6.87
C GLY A 140 0.18 14.96 -6.14
N ARG A 141 0.74 13.81 -6.51
CA ARG A 141 0.39 12.50 -5.93
C ARG A 141 1.46 12.04 -4.93
N ILE A 142 1.01 11.66 -3.73
CA ILE A 142 1.85 11.12 -2.66
C ILE A 142 1.22 9.81 -2.17
N VAL A 143 2.02 8.76 -2.04
CA VAL A 143 1.62 7.51 -1.39
C VAL A 143 2.50 7.32 -0.15
N VAL A 144 1.88 7.09 1.00
CA VAL A 144 2.58 6.78 2.25
C VAL A 144 2.37 5.30 2.55
N ASP A 145 3.46 4.55 2.49
CA ASP A 145 3.53 3.13 2.82
C ASP A 145 3.94 2.98 4.28
N LEU A 146 2.95 2.82 5.15
CA LEU A 146 3.17 2.62 6.58
C LEU A 146 3.77 1.25 6.90
N CYS A 147 3.62 0.25 6.01
CA CYS A 147 4.17 -1.09 6.24
C CYS A 147 5.67 -1.11 6.02
N SER A 148 6.13 -0.56 4.90
CA SER A 148 7.55 -0.53 4.56
C SER A 148 8.28 0.65 5.21
N GLY A 149 7.55 1.66 5.70
CA GLY A 149 8.14 2.81 6.36
C GLY A 149 8.61 3.90 5.40
N TYR A 150 7.90 4.14 4.29
CA TYR A 150 8.32 5.11 3.27
C TYR A 150 7.20 6.06 2.84
N VAL A 151 7.57 7.31 2.54
CA VAL A 151 6.75 8.27 1.79
C VAL A 151 7.29 8.33 0.38
N ARG A 152 6.43 8.03 -0.59
CA ARG A 152 6.74 8.03 -2.03
C ARG A 152 6.04 9.23 -2.66
N ILE A 153 6.81 10.14 -3.24
CA ILE A 153 6.31 11.34 -3.89
C ILE A 153 6.61 11.25 -5.37
N GLU A 154 5.58 11.36 -6.19
CA GLU A 154 5.74 11.23 -7.63
C GLU A 154 6.12 12.56 -8.29
N VAL A 155 7.14 12.50 -9.14
CA VAL A 155 7.72 13.64 -9.83
C VAL A 155 7.86 13.38 -11.32
N ARG A 156 7.70 14.44 -12.13
CA ARG A 156 7.94 14.42 -13.58
C ARG A 156 9.43 14.67 -13.84
N LYS A 157 10.05 13.84 -14.68
CA LYS A 157 11.44 14.08 -15.11
C LYS A 157 11.48 15.34 -15.98
N ARG A 158 12.47 16.22 -15.75
CA ARG A 158 12.59 17.51 -16.47
C ARG A 158 13.06 17.41 -17.93
N ASN A 159 13.63 16.27 -18.34
CA ASN A 159 14.40 16.16 -19.58
C ASN A 159 13.77 15.25 -20.65
N THR A 160 12.54 14.79 -20.44
CA THR A 160 11.87 13.92 -21.41
C THR A 160 10.87 14.72 -22.23
N ASP A 161 10.76 14.35 -23.51
CA ASP A 161 9.76 14.87 -24.45
C ASP A 161 8.41 15.04 -23.74
N PRO A 162 7.72 16.19 -23.84
CA PRO A 162 6.40 16.39 -23.24
C PRO A 162 5.37 15.33 -23.66
N ALA A 163 5.58 14.62 -24.78
CA ALA A 163 4.77 13.48 -25.16
C ALA A 163 5.01 12.22 -24.31
N ASN A 164 6.20 12.08 -23.72
CA ASN A 164 6.56 10.94 -22.88
C ASN A 164 6.48 11.35 -21.39
N ASN A 165 5.36 11.00 -20.76
CA ASN A 165 5.10 11.21 -19.33
C ASN A 165 5.98 10.28 -18.47
N ASP A 166 7.29 10.52 -18.52
CA ASP A 166 8.28 9.78 -17.75
C ASP A 166 8.20 10.22 -16.28
N LEU A 167 7.54 9.38 -15.48
CA LEU A 167 7.37 9.59 -14.05
C LEU A 167 8.55 8.96 -13.29
N SER A 168 8.83 9.51 -12.12
CA SER A 168 9.82 8.97 -11.18
C SER A 168 9.36 9.21 -9.74
N ILE A 169 9.96 8.51 -8.78
CA ILE A 169 9.62 8.63 -7.35
C ILE A 169 10.79 9.24 -6.59
N ILE A 170 10.47 10.13 -5.66
CA ILE A 170 11.32 10.51 -4.55
C ILE A 170 10.84 9.75 -3.31
N GLU A 171 11.72 8.97 -2.69
CA GLU A 171 11.43 8.20 -1.48
C GLU A 171 12.05 8.87 -0.25
N TYR A 172 11.25 8.99 0.82
CA TYR A 172 11.72 9.41 2.14
C TYR A 172 11.34 8.36 3.17
N GLU A 173 12.29 7.97 4.01
CA GLU A 173 12.01 7.09 5.13
C GLU A 173 11.07 7.79 6.15
N LEU A 174 10.15 7.03 6.71
CA LEU A 174 9.33 7.44 7.83
C LEU A 174 10.16 7.45 9.11
N HIS A 175 9.93 8.44 9.96
CA HIS A 175 10.51 8.40 11.29
C HIS A 175 9.86 7.27 12.09
N ARG A 176 10.59 6.70 13.05
CA ARG A 176 10.10 5.61 13.92
C ARG A 176 8.80 5.96 14.68
N THR A 177 8.52 7.25 14.84
CA THR A 177 7.31 7.76 15.49
C THR A 177 6.12 7.89 14.54
N GLU A 178 6.33 7.85 13.22
CA GLU A 178 5.31 8.05 12.18
C GLU A 178 4.62 6.73 11.80
N ILE A 179 4.04 6.08 12.81
CA ILE A 179 3.38 4.76 12.67
C ILE A 179 1.89 4.87 12.28
N ASN A 180 1.33 6.07 12.28
CA ASN A 180 -0.08 6.32 12.00
C ASN A 180 -0.30 7.67 11.32
N VAL A 181 -1.51 7.88 10.82
CA VAL A 181 -1.93 9.10 10.12
C VAL A 181 -1.69 10.35 10.98
N GLN A 182 -2.03 10.30 12.27
CA GLN A 182 -1.93 11.45 13.17
C GLN A 182 -0.48 11.91 13.34
N ALA A 183 0.46 10.97 13.46
CA ALA A 183 1.89 11.27 13.55
C ALA A 183 2.44 11.88 12.24
N LEU A 184 1.89 11.47 11.08
CA LEU A 184 2.26 11.98 9.76
C LEU A 184 1.75 13.39 9.48
N LEU A 185 0.66 13.83 10.12
CA LEU A 185 0.05 15.14 9.84
C LEU A 185 1.02 16.32 10.02
N GLY A 186 1.99 16.21 10.93
CA GLY A 186 3.05 17.21 11.09
C GLY A 186 3.92 17.33 9.83
N ARG A 187 4.36 16.19 9.27
CA ARG A 187 5.13 16.11 8.02
C ARG A 187 4.31 16.60 6.83
N LEU A 188 3.07 16.15 6.68
CA LEU A 188 2.18 16.56 5.58
C LEU A 188 1.85 18.07 5.65
N SER A 189 1.65 18.62 6.84
CA SER A 189 1.45 20.07 7.01
C SER A 189 2.70 20.87 6.66
N SER A 190 3.90 20.32 6.91
CA SER A 190 5.16 20.91 6.46
C SER A 190 5.26 20.93 4.94
N TYR A 191 4.90 19.83 4.26
CA TYR A 191 4.80 19.79 2.79
C TYR A 191 3.81 20.83 2.27
N GLY A 192 2.62 20.90 2.89
CA GLY A 192 1.60 21.89 2.56
C GLY A 192 2.13 23.31 2.69
N LYS A 193 2.88 23.63 3.75
CA LYS A 193 3.55 24.92 3.90
C LYS A 193 4.57 25.19 2.79
N THR A 194 5.46 24.23 2.46
CA THR A 194 6.46 24.41 1.40
C THR A 194 5.81 24.70 0.05
N ARG A 195 4.61 24.17 -0.19
CA ARG A 195 3.81 24.41 -1.41
C ARG A 195 2.79 25.54 -1.27
N ASN A 196 2.79 26.24 -0.13
CA ASN A 196 1.86 27.31 0.20
C ASN A 196 0.39 26.90 0.02
N VAL A 197 0.05 25.70 0.47
CA VAL A 197 -1.30 25.14 0.48
C VAL A 197 -2.21 25.99 1.38
N GLN A 198 -3.42 26.25 0.88
CA GLN A 198 -4.47 27.02 1.57
C GLN A 198 -5.35 26.12 2.44
N LEU A 199 -5.65 24.92 1.96
CA LEU A 199 -6.51 23.96 2.63
C LEU A 199 -5.86 22.57 2.68
N LEU A 200 -5.81 21.97 3.86
CA LEU A 200 -5.45 20.56 4.05
C LEU A 200 -6.68 19.82 4.62
N GLN A 201 -7.23 18.84 3.92
CA GLN A 201 -8.34 18.02 4.40
C GLN A 201 -7.84 16.62 4.75
N LEU A 202 -8.17 16.14 5.94
CA LEU A 202 -7.99 14.74 6.31
C LEU A 202 -9.34 14.04 6.18
N VAL A 203 -9.36 12.95 5.43
CA VAL A 203 -10.50 12.06 5.26
C VAL A 203 -10.14 10.74 5.94
N ASP A 204 -10.65 10.57 7.17
CA ASP A 204 -10.48 9.39 8.00
C ASP A 204 -11.83 8.90 8.55
N LEU A 205 -11.82 7.77 9.27
CA LEU A 205 -13.03 7.24 9.89
C LEU A 205 -13.60 8.17 10.97
N ASN A 206 -12.76 8.94 11.67
CA ASN A 206 -13.22 9.88 12.69
C ASN A 206 -14.04 11.02 12.08
N LEU A 207 -13.63 11.53 10.92
CA LEU A 207 -14.41 12.50 10.17
C LEU A 207 -15.79 11.93 9.83
N LEU A 208 -15.84 10.73 9.26
CA LEU A 208 -17.09 10.08 8.88
C LEU A 208 -18.01 9.85 10.10
N ALA A 209 -17.43 9.37 11.21
CA ALA A 209 -18.15 9.17 12.46
C ALA A 209 -18.69 10.50 13.02
N SER A 210 -17.91 11.59 12.96
CA SER A 210 -18.33 12.92 13.45
C SER A 210 -19.51 13.51 12.67
N GLN A 211 -19.66 13.12 11.40
CA GLN A 211 -20.78 13.52 10.53
C GLN A 211 -21.97 12.56 10.60
N GLY A 212 -21.90 11.51 11.43
CA GLY A 212 -22.93 10.47 11.48
C GLY A 212 -23.08 9.71 10.16
N ALA A 213 -22.01 9.62 9.38
CA ALA A 213 -21.97 8.92 8.10
C ALA A 213 -21.68 7.43 8.32
N TYR A 214 -22.69 6.71 8.81
CA TYR A 214 -22.64 5.24 8.99
C TYR A 214 -23.12 4.46 7.76
N ASP A 215 -23.93 5.13 6.92
CA ASP A 215 -24.44 4.62 5.65
C ASP A 215 -23.45 4.97 4.52
N GLU A 216 -23.17 4.02 3.63
CA GLU A 216 -22.30 4.20 2.47
C GLU A 216 -22.66 5.43 1.62
N LYS A 217 -23.96 5.72 1.44
CA LYS A 217 -24.45 6.91 0.72
C LYS A 217 -24.02 8.20 1.43
N LYS A 218 -24.18 8.28 2.75
CA LYS A 218 -23.75 9.46 3.54
C LYS A 218 -22.23 9.60 3.56
N VAL A 219 -21.52 8.47 3.61
CA VAL A 219 -20.05 8.45 3.48
C VAL A 219 -19.66 9.04 2.14
N PHE A 220 -20.29 8.60 1.06
CA PHE A 220 -20.02 9.11 -0.29
C PHE A 220 -20.36 10.60 -0.44
N GLU A 221 -21.50 11.05 0.08
CA GLU A 221 -21.87 12.48 0.11
C GLU A 221 -20.81 13.30 0.87
N THR A 222 -20.38 12.83 2.04
CA THR A 222 -19.33 13.48 2.84
C THR A 222 -18.00 13.53 2.08
N LEU A 223 -17.60 12.43 1.43
CA LEU A 223 -16.39 12.35 0.61
C LEU A 223 -16.43 13.32 -0.57
N LYS A 224 -17.59 13.41 -1.23
CA LYS A 224 -17.82 14.33 -2.34
C LYS A 224 -17.74 15.78 -1.87
N ASP A 225 -18.43 16.13 -0.80
CA ASP A 225 -18.42 17.49 -0.25
C ASP A 225 -17.00 17.94 0.13
N ARG A 226 -16.21 17.06 0.74
CA ARG A 226 -14.81 17.36 1.12
C ARG A 226 -13.90 17.52 -0.10
N PHE A 227 -14.11 16.70 -1.12
CA PHE A 227 -13.39 16.82 -2.37
C PHE A 227 -13.77 18.12 -3.10
N ASP A 228 -15.05 18.42 -3.23
CA ASP A 228 -15.55 19.64 -3.88
C ASP A 228 -15.07 20.89 -3.12
N GLU A 229 -15.02 20.84 -1.79
CA GLU A 229 -14.38 21.89 -0.98
C GLU A 229 -12.90 22.06 -1.36
N CYS A 230 -12.12 20.97 -1.47
CA CYS A 230 -10.73 21.04 -1.93
C CYS A 230 -10.58 21.63 -3.33
N VAL A 231 -11.42 21.22 -4.29
CA VAL A 231 -11.38 21.71 -5.68
C VAL A 231 -11.59 23.22 -5.78
N ALA A 232 -12.39 23.80 -4.86
CA ALA A 232 -12.64 25.24 -4.81
C ALA A 232 -11.38 26.08 -4.45
N TYR A 233 -10.36 25.46 -3.85
CA TYR A 233 -9.09 26.13 -3.55
C TYR A 233 -8.10 25.94 -4.70
N CYS A 234 -7.37 27.01 -5.04
CA CYS A 234 -6.28 26.93 -6.01
C CYS A 234 -5.16 26.03 -5.50
N ARG A 235 -4.86 26.07 -4.20
CA ARG A 235 -3.83 25.23 -3.59
C ARG A 235 -4.40 24.42 -2.43
N SER A 236 -4.66 23.15 -2.67
CA SER A 236 -5.28 22.24 -1.71
C SER A 236 -4.48 20.96 -1.55
N MET A 237 -4.64 20.31 -0.40
CA MET A 237 -4.14 18.98 -0.14
C MET A 237 -5.25 18.15 0.50
N ILE A 238 -5.53 16.97 -0.05
CA ILE A 238 -6.45 16.00 0.54
C ILE A 238 -5.68 14.74 0.93
N VAL A 239 -5.93 14.25 2.13
CA VAL A 239 -5.27 13.09 2.72
C VAL A 239 -6.32 12.02 2.96
N TYR A 240 -6.13 10.84 2.38
CA TYR A 240 -7.00 9.69 2.52
C TYR A 240 -6.32 8.63 3.40
N ASP A 241 -6.96 8.26 4.51
CA ASP A 241 -6.61 7.04 5.25
C ASP A 241 -7.32 5.85 4.59
N LEU A 242 -6.66 5.20 3.63
CA LEU A 242 -7.33 4.23 2.77
C LEU A 242 -7.71 2.95 3.53
N ASP A 243 -6.90 2.50 4.48
CA ASP A 243 -7.25 1.31 5.28
C ASP A 243 -8.53 1.54 6.06
N ALA A 244 -8.68 2.72 6.66
CA ALA A 244 -9.85 3.08 7.45
C ALA A 244 -11.12 3.31 6.61
N LEU A 245 -10.98 3.83 5.39
CA LEU A 245 -12.11 4.13 4.50
C LEU A 245 -12.58 2.90 3.71
N VAL A 246 -11.64 2.12 3.19
CA VAL A 246 -11.90 1.06 2.21
C VAL A 246 -12.07 -0.28 2.91
N GLY A 247 -11.24 -0.57 3.91
CA GLY A 247 -11.18 -1.87 4.58
C GLY A 247 -10.64 -2.98 3.67
N VAL A 248 -9.91 -3.92 4.27
CA VAL A 248 -9.46 -5.14 3.59
C VAL A 248 -9.98 -6.34 4.38
N ASN A 249 -10.75 -7.19 3.70
CA ASN A 249 -11.17 -8.47 4.26
C ASN A 249 -10.14 -9.53 3.90
N LYS A 250 -9.56 -10.17 4.92
CA LYS A 250 -8.64 -11.29 4.77
C LYS A 250 -9.40 -12.58 5.05
N SER A 251 -9.65 -13.35 4.01
CA SER A 251 -10.23 -14.69 4.11
C SER A 251 -9.10 -15.72 4.10
N GLU A 252 -8.91 -16.39 5.24
CA GLU A 252 -8.05 -17.55 5.35
C GLU A 252 -8.85 -18.80 4.98
N SER A 253 -8.38 -19.52 3.96
CA SER A 253 -8.91 -20.83 3.62
C SER A 253 -7.87 -21.90 3.92
N ASP A 254 -8.17 -22.75 4.89
CA ASP A 254 -7.44 -23.97 5.16
C ASP A 254 -7.91 -25.02 4.14
N SER A 255 -7.07 -25.25 3.13
CA SER A 255 -7.29 -26.33 2.16
C SER A 255 -6.34 -27.49 2.47
N ASN A 256 -6.66 -28.68 1.96
CA ASN A 256 -5.70 -29.80 1.94
C ASN A 256 -4.39 -29.45 1.18
N MET A 257 -4.36 -28.31 0.49
CA MET A 257 -3.20 -27.76 -0.23
C MET A 257 -2.45 -26.68 0.56
N GLY A 258 -2.77 -26.49 1.84
CA GLY A 258 -2.16 -25.48 2.71
C GLY A 258 -3.11 -24.32 3.04
N ARG A 259 -2.62 -23.44 3.92
CA ARG A 259 -3.32 -22.19 4.29
C ARG A 259 -3.11 -21.16 3.20
N SER A 260 -4.17 -20.75 2.52
CA SER A 260 -4.13 -19.62 1.59
C SER A 260 -4.85 -18.42 2.19
N THR A 261 -4.17 -17.26 2.16
CA THR A 261 -4.75 -15.98 2.54
C THR A 261 -5.20 -15.25 1.28
N SER A 262 -6.50 -15.08 1.13
CA SER A 262 -7.07 -14.22 0.08
C SER A 262 -7.45 -12.88 0.71
N SER A 263 -7.11 -11.78 0.03
CA SER A 263 -7.46 -10.43 0.48
C SER A 263 -8.39 -9.78 -0.54
N SER A 264 -9.41 -9.08 -0.08
CA SER A 264 -10.35 -8.35 -0.93
C SER A 264 -10.71 -7.00 -0.31
N VAL A 265 -10.99 -6.03 -1.17
CA VAL A 265 -11.47 -4.70 -0.77
C VAL A 265 -12.93 -4.80 -0.31
N VAL A 266 -13.25 -4.26 0.87
CA VAL A 266 -14.62 -4.28 1.41
C VAL A 266 -15.51 -3.25 0.71
N ASN A 267 -15.09 -1.98 0.70
CA ASN A 267 -15.89 -0.87 0.16
C ASN A 267 -15.44 -0.48 -1.25
N GLN A 268 -15.83 -1.27 -2.25
CA GLN A 268 -15.39 -1.09 -3.65
C GLN A 268 -15.80 0.26 -4.27
N ASN A 269 -16.96 0.81 -3.89
CA ASN A 269 -17.43 2.10 -4.42
C ASN A 269 -16.57 3.27 -3.90
N ILE A 270 -16.28 3.28 -2.59
CA ILE A 270 -15.38 4.26 -1.97
C ILE A 270 -13.98 4.15 -2.58
N TYR A 271 -13.45 2.94 -2.72
CA TYR A 271 -12.17 2.69 -3.36
C TYR A 271 -12.12 3.26 -4.78
N THR A 272 -13.12 2.94 -5.60
CA THR A 272 -13.21 3.40 -7.00
C THR A 272 -13.27 4.93 -7.08
N TYR A 273 -14.02 5.56 -6.16
CA TYR A 273 -14.11 7.01 -6.07
C TYR A 273 -12.77 7.65 -5.71
N VAL A 274 -12.13 7.20 -4.63
CA VAL A 274 -10.83 7.75 -4.19
C VAL A 274 -9.76 7.51 -5.26
N ARG A 275 -9.74 6.32 -5.88
CA ARG A 275 -8.86 6.00 -7.01
C ARG A 275 -9.02 7.00 -8.16
N ALA A 276 -10.26 7.28 -8.58
CA ALA A 276 -10.52 8.25 -9.65
C ALA A 276 -10.03 9.66 -9.26
N ARG A 277 -10.37 10.13 -8.05
CA ARG A 277 -9.96 11.46 -7.58
C ARG A 277 -8.44 11.59 -7.41
N PHE A 278 -7.78 10.54 -6.94
CA PHE A 278 -6.33 10.51 -6.81
C PHE A 278 -5.62 10.59 -8.16
N ARG A 279 -6.21 10.00 -9.23
CA ARG A 279 -5.71 10.12 -10.61
C ARG A 279 -5.95 11.50 -11.20
N ASP A 280 -7.10 12.10 -10.90
CA ASP A 280 -7.47 13.44 -11.39
C ASP A 280 -6.62 14.56 -10.75
N CYS A 281 -5.90 14.26 -9.66
CA CYS A 281 -5.00 15.22 -9.05
C CYS A 281 -3.83 15.55 -9.98
N ALA A 282 -3.82 16.80 -10.42
CA ALA A 282 -2.76 17.36 -11.24
C ALA A 282 -2.33 18.72 -10.67
N ILE A 283 -1.03 19.00 -10.84
CA ILE A 283 -0.50 20.36 -10.74
C ILE A 283 -0.57 20.97 -12.13
N GLU A 284 -1.44 21.98 -12.28
CA GLU A 284 -1.64 22.69 -13.53
C GLU A 284 -0.76 23.94 -13.53
N TYR A 285 0.13 24.01 -14.51
CA TYR A 285 0.91 25.20 -14.79
C TYR A 285 0.13 26.04 -15.78
N CYS A 286 -0.44 27.16 -15.33
CA CYS A 286 -0.95 28.17 -16.26
C CYS A 286 0.26 28.69 -17.06
N GLN A 287 0.16 28.66 -18.39
CA GLN A 287 1.22 29.15 -19.29
C GLN A 287 1.36 30.67 -19.22
N ASP A 288 0.31 31.36 -18.78
CA ASP A 288 0.35 32.79 -18.52
C ASP A 288 1.10 33.06 -17.22
N GLU A 289 2.09 33.96 -17.26
CA GLU A 289 2.88 34.41 -16.10
C GLU A 289 2.03 35.02 -14.96
N SER A 290 0.72 35.11 -15.12
CA SER A 290 -0.23 35.45 -14.06
C SER A 290 -0.25 34.36 -12.98
N THR A 291 0.48 34.64 -11.89
CA THR A 291 0.43 34.20 -10.47
C THR A 291 -0.41 33.01 -9.98
N ASP A 292 -1.46 32.57 -10.67
CA ASP A 292 -2.47 31.65 -10.14
C ASP A 292 -2.19 30.21 -10.59
N LYS A 293 -1.11 29.65 -10.02
CA LYS A 293 -0.82 28.21 -10.12
C LYS A 293 -1.84 27.41 -9.32
N ILE A 294 -2.53 26.47 -10.00
CA ILE A 294 -3.42 25.49 -9.37
C ILE A 294 -2.57 24.29 -8.95
N GLU A 295 -2.45 24.06 -7.65
CA GLU A 295 -1.69 22.94 -7.06
C GLU A 295 -2.60 22.11 -6.17
N ARG A 296 -3.10 20.98 -6.72
CA ARG A 296 -3.94 20.05 -5.96
C ARG A 296 -3.14 18.80 -5.63
N TRP A 297 -2.99 18.56 -4.33
CA TRP A 297 -2.25 17.42 -3.80
C TRP A 297 -3.21 16.36 -3.28
N ALA A 298 -2.98 15.10 -3.63
CA ALA A 298 -3.63 13.95 -3.00
C ALA A 298 -2.59 13.04 -2.35
N VAL A 299 -2.88 12.68 -1.11
CA VAL A 299 -2.06 11.79 -0.29
C VAL A 299 -2.88 10.57 0.05
N ALA A 300 -2.40 9.39 -0.31
CA ALA A 300 -2.98 8.11 0.08
C ALA A 300 -2.09 7.48 1.15
N ILE A 301 -2.61 7.28 2.35
CA ILE A 301 -1.91 6.58 3.44
C ILE A 301 -2.43 5.16 3.48
N ILE A 302 -1.51 4.19 3.36
CA ILE A 302 -1.81 2.77 3.25
C ILE A 302 -0.89 1.97 4.16
N ARG A 303 -1.47 1.10 4.98
CA ARG A 303 -0.82 0.16 5.87
C ARG A 303 -0.85 -1.25 5.31
N GLU A 304 -1.95 -1.67 4.68
CA GLU A 304 -2.06 -3.04 4.20
C GLU A 304 -1.30 -3.25 2.87
N PRO A 305 -0.31 -4.16 2.80
CA PRO A 305 0.51 -4.37 1.59
C PRO A 305 -0.29 -4.79 0.36
N PHE A 306 -1.36 -5.58 0.54
CA PHE A 306 -2.28 -5.93 -0.54
C PHE A 306 -2.93 -4.67 -1.15
N LEU A 307 -3.50 -3.81 -0.30
CA LEU A 307 -4.16 -2.59 -0.74
C LEU A 307 -3.18 -1.62 -1.39
N LEU A 308 -1.96 -1.52 -0.87
CA LEU A 308 -0.90 -0.68 -1.44
C LEU A 308 -0.56 -1.11 -2.87
N ARG A 309 -0.27 -2.40 -3.08
CA ARG A 309 0.07 -2.93 -4.42
C ARG A 309 -1.08 -2.72 -5.39
N GLN A 310 -2.31 -3.04 -4.97
CA GLN A 310 -3.49 -2.88 -5.82
C GLN A 310 -3.74 -1.40 -6.15
N PHE A 311 -3.72 -0.51 -5.16
CA PHE A 311 -3.93 0.93 -5.35
C PHE A 311 -2.87 1.56 -6.25
N CYS A 312 -1.59 1.29 -6.02
CA CYS A 312 -0.50 1.81 -6.86
C CYS A 312 -0.63 1.36 -8.32
N SER A 313 -0.97 0.08 -8.55
CA SER A 313 -1.23 -0.46 -9.89
C SER A 313 -2.42 0.25 -10.57
N ASP A 314 -3.52 0.37 -9.85
CA ASP A 314 -4.79 0.92 -10.32
C ASP A 314 -4.72 2.42 -10.69
N VAL A 315 -3.94 3.20 -9.94
CA VAL A 315 -3.70 4.63 -10.22
C VAL A 315 -2.53 4.88 -11.17
N GLN A 316 -1.86 3.81 -11.63
CA GLN A 316 -0.63 3.89 -12.41
C GLN A 316 0.40 4.81 -11.72
N PHE A 317 0.58 4.61 -10.41
CA PHE A 317 1.63 5.29 -9.68
C PHE A 317 2.98 4.81 -10.22
N ALA A 318 3.94 5.72 -10.36
CA ALA A 318 5.31 5.33 -10.73
C ALA A 318 5.81 4.19 -9.83
N ARG A 319 6.68 3.33 -10.35
CA ARG A 319 7.26 2.22 -9.57
C ARG A 319 8.62 2.63 -9.04
N THR A 320 8.98 2.08 -7.90
CA THR A 320 10.33 2.24 -7.37
C THR A 320 11.32 1.41 -8.20
N PRO A 321 12.62 1.77 -8.25
CA PRO A 321 13.63 0.95 -8.93
C PRO A 321 13.75 -0.48 -8.37
N ARG A 322 13.27 -0.70 -7.14
CA ARG A 322 13.16 -2.03 -6.54
C ARG A 322 11.99 -2.81 -7.15
N GLU A 323 10.79 -2.22 -7.16
CA GLU A 323 9.59 -2.85 -7.74
C GLU A 323 9.74 -3.11 -9.24
N GLU A 324 10.44 -2.24 -9.98
CA GLU A 324 10.77 -2.47 -11.38
C GLU A 324 11.67 -3.69 -11.58
N ARG A 325 12.70 -3.85 -10.73
CA ARG A 325 13.57 -5.03 -10.76
C ARG A 325 12.82 -6.30 -10.37
N GLU A 326 11.95 -6.24 -9.37
CA GLU A 326 11.11 -7.37 -8.96
C GLU A 326 10.15 -7.78 -10.09
N LEU A 327 9.49 -6.82 -10.74
CA LEU A 327 8.65 -7.09 -11.91
C LEU A 327 9.46 -7.68 -13.07
N GLU A 328 10.64 -7.14 -13.35
CA GLU A 328 11.49 -7.63 -14.43
C GLU A 328 11.90 -9.08 -14.16
N LEU A 329 12.25 -9.42 -12.91
CA LEU A 329 12.53 -10.80 -12.50
C LEU A 329 11.29 -11.69 -12.62
N GLU A 330 10.10 -11.22 -12.25
CA GLU A 330 8.85 -11.95 -12.43
C GLU A 330 8.53 -12.18 -13.92
N ARG A 331 8.77 -11.18 -14.77
CA ARG A 331 8.61 -11.29 -16.22
C ARG A 331 9.61 -12.28 -16.81
N GLN A 332 10.87 -12.20 -16.39
CA GLN A 332 11.90 -13.16 -16.79
C GLN A 332 11.53 -14.58 -16.35
N LYS A 333 11.03 -14.77 -15.13
CA LYS A 333 10.51 -16.06 -14.66
C LYS A 333 9.29 -16.54 -15.46
N ALA A 334 8.41 -15.62 -15.86
CA ALA A 334 7.25 -15.94 -16.70
C ALA A 334 7.63 -16.30 -18.14
N GLU A 335 8.79 -15.87 -18.62
CA GLU A 335 9.30 -16.17 -19.95
C GLU A 335 10.34 -17.32 -19.93
N TYR A 336 10.91 -17.63 -18.77
CA TYR A 336 11.94 -18.64 -18.60
C TYR A 336 11.37 -20.04 -18.85
N GLN A 337 11.86 -20.65 -19.94
CA GLN A 337 11.50 -22.01 -20.32
C GLN A 337 12.42 -23.00 -19.61
N ILE A 338 11.85 -23.79 -18.72
CA ILE A 338 12.51 -24.89 -18.02
C ILE A 338 12.41 -26.14 -18.90
N LYS A 339 13.53 -26.82 -19.12
CA LYS A 339 13.54 -28.09 -19.85
C LYS A 339 13.27 -29.23 -18.88
N CYS A 340 12.16 -29.94 -19.08
CA CYS A 340 11.82 -31.11 -18.27
C CYS A 340 12.89 -32.20 -18.44
N VAL A 341 13.48 -32.67 -17.34
CA VAL A 341 14.49 -33.72 -17.33
C VAL A 341 13.94 -35.03 -17.89
N LYS A 342 12.66 -35.32 -17.61
CA LYS A 342 11.97 -36.57 -18.02
C LYS A 342 11.66 -36.65 -19.52
N CYS A 343 10.91 -35.68 -20.05
CA CYS A 343 10.42 -35.72 -21.44
C CYS A 343 11.23 -34.84 -22.41
N LYS A 344 12.20 -34.06 -21.91
CA LYS A 344 13.00 -33.08 -22.67
C LYS A 344 12.19 -31.95 -23.34
N ASP A 345 10.88 -31.89 -23.11
CA ASP A 345 10.00 -30.78 -23.52
C ASP A 345 10.25 -29.56 -22.61
N TYR A 346 10.05 -28.36 -23.17
CA TYR A 346 10.17 -27.09 -22.43
C TYR A 346 8.81 -26.67 -21.85
N TYR A 347 8.80 -26.10 -20.64
CA TYR A 347 7.62 -25.57 -19.98
C TYR A 347 7.94 -24.27 -19.24
N ILE A 348 6.92 -23.44 -19.00
CA ILE A 348 7.04 -22.22 -18.19
C ILE A 348 6.54 -22.52 -16.78
N GLU A 349 7.30 -22.17 -15.74
CA GLU A 349 6.96 -22.50 -14.34
C GLU A 349 5.57 -21.95 -13.95
N ASN A 350 5.22 -20.73 -14.41
CA ASN A 350 3.92 -20.10 -14.18
C ASN A 350 2.73 -20.82 -14.83
N GLU A 351 2.95 -21.63 -15.88
CA GLU A 351 1.90 -22.46 -16.47
C GLU A 351 1.63 -23.72 -15.62
N ASN A 352 2.57 -24.09 -14.75
CA ASN A 352 2.53 -25.27 -13.90
C ASN A 352 1.82 -24.94 -12.57
N LYS A 353 0.50 -24.70 -12.63
CA LYS A 353 -0.30 -24.43 -11.43
C LYS A 353 -0.36 -25.68 -10.53
N MET A 354 -0.24 -25.52 -9.21
CA MET A 354 -0.46 -26.61 -8.23
C MET A 354 -1.80 -27.32 -8.51
N GLY A 355 -1.78 -28.66 -8.63
CA GLY A 355 -2.97 -29.48 -8.91
C GLY A 355 -3.32 -29.65 -10.39
N ASN A 356 -2.73 -28.84 -11.29
CA ASN A 356 -2.86 -28.94 -12.75
C ASN A 356 -1.48 -28.87 -13.42
N CYS A 357 -0.45 -29.36 -12.74
CA CYS A 357 0.90 -29.38 -13.30
C CYS A 357 0.93 -30.34 -14.49
N ALA A 358 1.04 -29.79 -15.70
CA ALA A 358 1.19 -30.58 -16.91
C ALA A 358 2.57 -31.26 -16.99
N HIS A 359 3.51 -30.80 -16.16
CA HIS A 359 4.89 -31.26 -16.13
C HIS A 359 5.38 -31.44 -14.68
N HIS A 360 5.24 -32.65 -14.13
CA HIS A 360 5.93 -33.01 -12.88
C HIS A 360 7.33 -33.51 -13.21
N ASP A 361 8.32 -32.69 -12.87
CA ASP A 361 9.74 -32.98 -13.07
C ASP A 361 10.38 -32.96 -11.68
N GLY A 362 10.82 -34.11 -11.13
CA GLY A 362 11.35 -34.17 -9.77
C GLY A 362 11.01 -35.46 -9.05
N PHE A 363 11.45 -35.56 -7.80
CA PHE A 363 11.18 -36.69 -6.92
C PHE A 363 10.09 -36.40 -5.90
N ILE A 364 9.51 -37.48 -5.40
CA ILE A 364 8.47 -37.44 -4.38
C ILE A 364 9.16 -37.55 -3.04
N TYR A 365 8.82 -36.67 -2.11
CA TYR A 365 9.32 -36.72 -0.74
C TYR A 365 8.16 -36.76 0.25
N ASP A 366 8.41 -37.33 1.44
CA ASP A 366 7.47 -37.31 2.55
C ASP A 366 7.62 -36.00 3.32
N ASN A 367 6.61 -35.14 3.22
CA ASN A 367 6.61 -33.84 3.87
C ASN A 367 6.55 -33.93 5.41
N SER A 368 6.19 -35.08 5.97
CA SER A 368 6.07 -35.30 7.43
C SER A 368 7.34 -35.83 8.10
N GLU A 369 8.31 -36.33 7.33
CA GLU A 369 9.56 -36.87 7.86
C GLU A 369 10.62 -35.79 8.02
N ALA A 370 11.38 -35.82 9.11
CA ALA A 370 12.46 -34.86 9.35
C ALA A 370 13.62 -35.07 8.36
N ASP A 371 13.90 -36.32 8.04
CA ASP A 371 14.86 -36.70 7.01
C ASP A 371 14.16 -36.87 5.68
N LEU A 372 14.38 -35.89 4.80
CA LEU A 372 13.85 -35.88 3.46
C LEU A 372 14.43 -37.00 2.58
N THR A 373 15.58 -37.59 2.94
CA THR A 373 16.23 -38.69 2.20
C THR A 373 15.77 -40.09 2.62
N LYS A 374 14.82 -40.18 3.57
CA LYS A 374 14.34 -41.45 4.12
C LYS A 374 13.83 -42.43 3.07
N TYR A 375 13.25 -41.92 1.98
CA TYR A 375 12.73 -42.72 0.88
C TYR A 375 13.39 -42.30 -0.42
N THR A 376 13.91 -43.28 -1.16
CA THR A 376 14.21 -43.11 -2.58
C THR A 376 12.91 -42.86 -3.36
N GLN A 377 13.02 -42.32 -4.57
CA GLN A 377 11.82 -42.04 -5.38
C GLN A 377 11.04 -43.31 -5.68
N SER A 378 11.74 -44.39 -6.00
CA SER A 378 11.14 -45.72 -6.20
C SER A 378 10.41 -46.23 -4.95
N GLU A 379 11.01 -46.09 -3.76
CA GLU A 379 10.37 -46.48 -2.49
C GLU A 379 9.14 -45.62 -2.16
N ALA A 380 9.24 -44.31 -2.36
CA ALA A 380 8.12 -43.39 -2.14
C ALA A 380 6.94 -43.72 -3.07
N MET A 381 7.20 -44.06 -4.33
CA MET A 381 6.15 -44.50 -5.26
C MET A 381 5.54 -45.85 -4.87
N LEU A 382 6.33 -46.81 -4.40
CA LEU A 382 5.82 -48.10 -3.91
C LEU A 382 4.94 -47.92 -2.67
N LEU A 383 5.35 -47.07 -1.73
CA LEU A 383 4.56 -46.71 -0.56
C LEU A 383 3.23 -46.06 -0.95
N LEU A 384 3.28 -45.12 -1.90
CA LEU A 384 2.08 -44.48 -2.43
C LEU A 384 1.12 -45.47 -3.11
N ALA A 385 1.65 -46.34 -3.98
CA ALA A 385 0.84 -47.37 -4.65
C ALA A 385 0.17 -48.30 -3.64
N LYS A 386 0.91 -48.70 -2.58
CA LYS A 386 0.36 -49.51 -1.49
C LYS A 386 -0.74 -48.77 -0.74
N LEU A 387 -0.54 -47.50 -0.38
CA LEU A 387 -1.56 -46.68 0.29
C LEU A 387 -2.81 -46.55 -0.57
N GLU A 388 -2.68 -46.43 -1.89
CA GLU A 388 -3.81 -46.36 -2.81
C GLU A 388 -4.61 -47.66 -2.88
N CYS A 389 -3.93 -48.80 -2.97
CA CYS A 389 -4.57 -50.10 -2.85
C CYS A 389 -5.30 -50.24 -1.50
N ASP A 390 -4.66 -49.81 -0.40
CA ASP A 390 -5.25 -49.88 0.93
C ASP A 390 -6.49 -48.98 1.07
N VAL A 391 -6.53 -47.80 0.42
CA VAL A 391 -7.71 -46.92 0.39
C VAL A 391 -8.90 -47.61 -0.27
N ILE A 392 -8.66 -48.35 -1.35
CA ILE A 392 -9.71 -49.09 -2.08
C ILE A 392 -10.21 -50.27 -1.23
N ASN A 393 -9.28 -51.00 -0.60
CA ASN A 393 -9.59 -52.22 0.15
C ASN A 393 -10.17 -51.95 1.55
N ASN A 394 -9.87 -50.80 2.18
CA ASN A 394 -10.24 -50.49 3.56
C ASN A 394 -11.07 -49.20 3.68
N VAL A 395 -12.34 -49.27 3.30
CA VAL A 395 -13.26 -48.11 3.28
C VAL A 395 -13.36 -47.40 4.64
N GLU A 396 -13.33 -48.14 5.75
CA GLU A 396 -13.42 -47.58 7.11
C GLU A 396 -12.22 -46.70 7.50
N ARG A 397 -11.05 -46.90 6.85
CA ARG A 397 -9.81 -46.14 7.11
C ARG A 397 -9.49 -45.14 6.01
N ARG A 398 -10.40 -44.89 5.09
CA ARG A 398 -10.18 -44.06 3.90
C ARG A 398 -9.61 -42.68 4.25
N ASP A 399 -10.23 -41.96 5.18
CA ASP A 399 -9.80 -40.60 5.54
C ASP A 399 -8.38 -40.57 6.13
N GLU A 400 -8.02 -41.57 6.94
CA GLU A 400 -6.69 -41.68 7.52
C GLU A 400 -5.64 -42.02 6.45
N LEU A 401 -5.95 -42.95 5.55
CA LEU A 401 -5.06 -43.32 4.44
C LEU A 401 -4.91 -42.18 3.42
N GLU A 402 -5.97 -41.42 3.15
CA GLU A 402 -5.90 -40.21 2.32
C GLU A 402 -5.03 -39.13 2.98
N ARG A 403 -5.10 -38.95 4.30
CA ARG A 403 -4.17 -38.06 5.03
C ARG A 403 -2.72 -38.54 4.92
N GLN A 404 -2.47 -39.84 5.01
CA GLN A 404 -1.13 -40.40 4.85
C GLN A 404 -0.60 -40.21 3.42
N LYS A 405 -1.46 -40.39 2.41
CA LYS A 405 -1.11 -40.11 1.02
C LYS A 405 -0.77 -38.63 0.79
N ASN A 406 -1.52 -37.73 1.42
CA ASN A 406 -1.32 -36.28 1.29
C ASN A 406 0.01 -35.76 1.85
N LYS A 407 0.76 -36.59 2.59
CA LYS A 407 2.11 -36.26 3.05
C LYS A 407 3.14 -36.28 1.92
N PHE A 408 2.90 -37.06 0.88
CA PHE A 408 3.84 -37.17 -0.24
C PHE A 408 3.63 -36.05 -1.25
N LYS A 409 4.71 -35.33 -1.55
CA LYS A 409 4.69 -34.15 -2.43
C LYS A 409 5.79 -34.21 -3.48
N TRP A 410 5.55 -33.58 -4.63
CA TRP A 410 6.54 -33.42 -5.68
C TRP A 410 7.48 -32.24 -5.40
N ILE A 411 8.79 -32.43 -5.52
CA ILE A 411 9.77 -31.36 -5.27
C ILE A 411 9.68 -30.17 -6.24
N CYS A 412 9.26 -30.36 -7.50
CA CYS A 412 9.18 -29.25 -8.46
C CYS A 412 8.19 -28.16 -8.06
N CYS A 413 7.05 -28.55 -7.52
CA CYS A 413 5.88 -27.68 -7.38
C CYS A 413 5.19 -27.78 -6.02
N ASP A 414 5.74 -28.58 -5.11
CA ASP A 414 5.18 -28.89 -3.80
C ASP A 414 3.74 -29.44 -3.81
N ALA A 415 3.28 -29.91 -4.97
CA ALA A 415 1.93 -30.44 -5.13
C ALA A 415 1.81 -31.83 -4.50
N VAL A 416 0.69 -32.07 -3.82
CA VAL A 416 0.32 -33.38 -3.29
C VAL A 416 0.20 -34.40 -4.42
N PHE A 417 0.77 -35.59 -4.23
CA PHE A 417 0.66 -36.67 -5.20
C PHE A 417 -0.78 -37.19 -5.31
N VAL A 418 -1.30 -37.30 -6.54
CA VAL A 418 -2.64 -37.84 -6.81
C VAL A 418 -2.57 -38.95 -7.87
N SER A 419 -2.75 -40.19 -7.43
CA SER A 419 -2.94 -41.45 -8.19
C SER A 419 -3.59 -41.30 -9.57
N GLY A 420 -4.70 -40.54 -9.67
CA GLY A 420 -5.56 -40.55 -10.85
C GLY A 420 -4.97 -39.85 -12.08
N ASN A 421 -3.91 -39.05 -11.89
CA ASN A 421 -3.23 -38.30 -12.94
C ASN A 421 -1.73 -38.65 -12.97
N VAL A 422 -1.38 -39.95 -13.07
CA VAL A 422 0.02 -40.42 -13.28
C VAL A 422 0.60 -40.00 -14.66
N GLY A 423 0.00 -39.02 -15.34
CA GLY A 423 0.53 -38.41 -16.55
C GLY A 423 1.71 -37.50 -16.25
N GLY A 424 2.85 -38.06 -15.83
CA GLY A 424 4.11 -37.33 -15.79
C GLY A 424 4.46 -36.81 -17.18
N CYS A 425 4.63 -35.48 -17.30
CA CYS A 425 4.78 -34.70 -18.53
C CYS A 425 3.64 -34.92 -19.55
N LYS A 426 3.20 -33.83 -20.23
CA LYS A 426 2.14 -33.80 -21.24
C LYS A 426 1.93 -35.15 -21.98
N LYS A 427 0.74 -35.73 -21.77
CA LYS A 427 0.17 -36.90 -22.49
C LYS A 427 0.73 -38.29 -22.14
N GLY A 428 0.99 -38.59 -20.86
CA GLY A 428 1.18 -39.99 -20.44
C GLY A 428 2.37 -40.70 -21.08
N LYS A 429 3.35 -39.95 -21.59
CA LYS A 429 4.59 -40.48 -22.20
C LYS A 429 5.43 -41.27 -21.20
N HIS A 430 5.23 -41.04 -19.90
CA HIS A 430 5.98 -41.69 -18.83
C HIS A 430 5.10 -42.12 -17.64
N GLY A 431 3.84 -42.45 -17.90
CA GLY A 431 2.94 -42.98 -16.88
C GLY A 431 3.27 -44.44 -16.56
N PHE A 432 3.27 -44.77 -15.27
CA PHE A 432 3.18 -46.16 -14.85
C PHE A 432 1.70 -46.57 -14.90
N LYS A 433 1.39 -47.67 -15.57
CA LYS A 433 0.09 -48.32 -15.48
C LYS A 433 0.17 -49.38 -14.38
N LEU A 434 -0.77 -49.36 -13.45
CA LEU A 434 -0.95 -50.52 -12.58
C LEU A 434 -1.51 -51.66 -13.44
N ASN A 435 -0.85 -52.81 -13.43
CA ASN A 435 -1.43 -54.03 -13.99
C ASN A 435 -2.56 -54.52 -13.06
N GLU A 436 -3.32 -55.52 -13.50
CA GLU A 436 -4.47 -56.06 -12.77
C GLU A 436 -4.11 -56.60 -11.36
N ASN A 437 -2.82 -56.84 -11.10
CA ASN A 437 -2.31 -57.30 -9.81
C ASN A 437 -1.85 -56.16 -8.89
N GLY A 438 -2.01 -54.89 -9.30
CA GLY A 438 -1.55 -53.74 -8.52
C GLY A 438 -0.03 -53.49 -8.63
N ASN A 439 0.67 -54.14 -9.56
CA ASN A 439 2.09 -53.87 -9.82
C ASN A 439 2.23 -52.76 -10.86
N LEU A 440 3.14 -51.81 -10.62
CA LEU A 440 3.47 -50.74 -11.56
C LEU A 440 4.19 -51.30 -12.80
N GLN A 441 3.55 -51.28 -13.97
CA GLN A 441 4.15 -51.53 -15.29
C GLN A 441 4.16 -50.24 -16.13
N GLN A 442 5.31 -49.77 -16.60
CA GLN A 442 5.31 -48.68 -17.60
C GLN A 442 4.72 -49.16 -18.94
N ASN A 443 4.17 -48.25 -19.75
CA ASN A 443 3.61 -48.55 -21.07
C ASN A 443 4.56 -49.46 -21.89
N ALA A 444 4.09 -50.68 -22.18
CA ALA A 444 4.88 -51.84 -22.56
C ALA A 444 5.39 -51.87 -24.02
N ASN A 445 6.29 -50.95 -24.40
CA ASN A 445 7.04 -51.07 -25.66
C ASN A 445 8.50 -51.52 -25.49
N THR A 446 8.94 -51.85 -24.27
CA THR A 446 10.31 -52.31 -24.00
C THR A 446 10.27 -53.54 -23.10
N THR A 447 10.63 -54.70 -23.67
CA THR A 447 10.48 -56.04 -23.06
C THR A 447 11.66 -56.46 -22.18
N ASP A 448 12.25 -55.54 -21.41
CA ASP A 448 13.48 -55.87 -20.66
C ASP A 448 13.49 -55.20 -19.26
N ASP A 449 13.26 -56.01 -18.22
CA ASP A 449 13.07 -55.58 -16.82
C ASP A 449 14.39 -55.16 -16.14
N ASP A 450 15.52 -55.80 -16.47
CA ASP A 450 16.84 -55.47 -15.91
C ASP A 450 17.41 -54.17 -16.49
N LEU A 451 17.14 -53.91 -17.77
CA LEU A 451 17.39 -52.63 -18.43
C LEU A 451 16.54 -51.51 -17.81
N LEU A 452 15.38 -51.85 -17.25
CA LEU A 452 14.45 -50.92 -16.61
C LEU A 452 14.99 -50.40 -15.29
N GLN A 453 15.50 -51.26 -14.41
CA GLN A 453 16.04 -50.86 -13.11
C GLN A 453 17.29 -50.00 -13.24
N ALA A 454 18.18 -50.35 -14.19
CA ALA A 454 19.34 -49.52 -14.53
C ALA A 454 18.94 -48.15 -15.09
N THR A 455 17.87 -48.09 -15.90
CA THR A 455 17.37 -46.82 -16.46
C THR A 455 16.72 -45.94 -15.38
N VAL A 456 15.99 -46.54 -14.43
CA VAL A 456 15.40 -45.81 -13.29
C VAL A 456 16.49 -45.29 -12.37
N GLN A 457 17.51 -46.09 -12.07
CA GLN A 457 18.62 -45.67 -11.22
C GLN A 457 19.47 -44.56 -11.88
N GLN A 458 19.80 -44.70 -13.16
CA GLN A 458 20.48 -43.62 -13.91
C GLN A 458 19.64 -42.34 -13.95
N TRP A 459 18.31 -42.48 -14.00
CA TRP A 459 17.39 -41.37 -13.96
C TRP A 459 17.35 -40.71 -12.57
N GLU A 460 17.26 -41.48 -11.48
CA GLU A 460 17.34 -40.99 -10.10
C GLU A 460 18.68 -40.29 -9.83
N GLU A 461 19.79 -40.85 -10.29
CA GLU A 461 21.14 -40.25 -10.19
C GLU A 461 21.22 -38.94 -10.98
N ALA A 462 20.70 -38.89 -12.21
CA ALA A 462 20.67 -37.68 -13.02
C ALA A 462 19.85 -36.54 -12.40
N TYR A 463 18.85 -36.87 -11.55
CA TYR A 463 18.08 -35.88 -10.80
C TYR A 463 18.83 -35.33 -9.60
N PHE A 464 19.47 -36.19 -8.81
CA PHE A 464 20.29 -35.74 -7.68
C PHE A 464 21.47 -34.89 -8.13
N LEU A 465 21.98 -35.14 -9.35
CA LEU A 465 23.04 -34.36 -9.97
C LEU A 465 22.53 -33.10 -10.68
N ASN A 466 21.21 -32.89 -10.79
CA ASN A 466 20.67 -31.65 -11.34
C ASN A 466 20.79 -30.54 -10.28
N GLU A 467 21.66 -29.56 -10.55
CA GLU A 467 21.95 -28.45 -9.64
C GLU A 467 20.69 -27.71 -9.19
N GLU A 468 19.71 -27.50 -10.07
CA GLU A 468 18.50 -26.73 -9.74
C GLU A 468 17.59 -27.48 -8.74
N TYR A 469 17.43 -28.80 -8.92
CA TYR A 469 16.67 -29.61 -7.97
C TYR A 469 17.42 -29.83 -6.66
N ASN A 470 18.74 -29.97 -6.74
CA ASN A 470 19.59 -30.09 -5.56
C ASN A 470 19.56 -28.80 -4.72
N ASP A 471 19.57 -27.62 -5.35
CA ASP A 471 19.45 -26.34 -4.66
C ASP A 471 18.08 -26.19 -3.99
N LYS A 472 16.98 -26.52 -4.69
CA LYS A 472 15.63 -26.55 -4.09
C LYS A 472 15.57 -27.54 -2.92
N TRP A 473 16.22 -28.70 -3.04
CA TRP A 473 16.30 -29.72 -1.99
C TRP A 473 17.07 -29.23 -0.76
N LEU A 474 18.24 -28.63 -0.96
CA LEU A 474 19.05 -28.05 0.10
C LEU A 474 18.31 -26.91 0.81
N LEU A 475 17.58 -26.09 0.08
CA LEU A 475 16.76 -25.01 0.66
C LEU A 475 15.61 -25.57 1.52
N LEU A 476 14.99 -26.68 1.09
CA LEU A 476 13.97 -27.38 1.90
C LEU A 476 14.58 -27.98 3.18
N LEU A 477 15.77 -28.56 3.10
CA LEU A 477 16.51 -29.06 4.27
C LEU A 477 16.83 -27.94 5.26
N GLN A 478 17.32 -26.79 4.78
CA GLN A 478 17.65 -25.63 5.61
C GLN A 478 16.43 -25.01 6.30
N ASN A 479 15.26 -25.03 5.67
CA ASN A 479 14.03 -24.50 6.27
C ASN A 479 13.44 -25.42 7.35
N ARG A 480 13.90 -26.68 7.46
CA ARG A 480 13.41 -27.69 8.42
C ARG A 480 14.34 -27.88 9.63
N SER A 481 15.62 -27.55 9.49
CA SER A 481 16.61 -27.45 10.56
C SER A 481 16.47 -26.16 11.35
#